data_AF-A0A8J7NBE0-F1
#
_entry.id   AF-A0A8J7NBE0-F1
#
_cell.length_a   1.000
_cell.length_b   1.000
_cell.length_c   1.000
_cell.angle_alpha   90.00
_cell.angle_beta   90.00
_cell.angle_gamma   90.00
#
_symmetry.space_group_name_H-M   'P 1'
#
loop_
_entity.id
_entity.type
_entity.pdbx_description
1 polymer ?
#
loop_
_entity_poly.entity_id
_entity_poly.type
_entity_poly.pdbx_seq_one_letter_code
_entity_poly.pdbx_strand_id
1 'polypeptide(L)' 'MQPNDLDRIARQIRLRDLQAVFDAGAGHIGGEMSAIDILTALYFRVLRVWPD' A
#
# COMPACT_ATOMS: atom_id res chain seq x y z
N MET A 1 11.75 -6.81 -10.88
CA MET A 1 10.33 -6.58 -10.54
C MET A 1 9.63 -6.14 -11.81
N GLN A 2 8.62 -6.88 -12.25
CA GLN A 2 7.82 -6.52 -13.41
C GLN A 2 6.76 -5.47 -13.02
N PRO A 3 6.24 -4.65 -13.94
CA PRO A 3 5.20 -3.66 -13.62
C PRO A 3 4.00 -4.29 -12.87
N ASN A 4 3.57 -5.48 -13.29
CA ASN A 4 2.47 -6.22 -12.65
C ASN A 4 2.74 -6.60 -11.18
N ASP A 5 4.00 -6.64 -10.73
CA ASP A 5 4.31 -6.93 -9.33
C ASP A 5 3.93 -5.77 -8.42
N LEU A 6 4.13 -4.52 -8.86
CA LEU A 6 3.78 -3.33 -8.08
C LEU A 6 2.26 -3.22 -7.93
N ASP A 7 1.51 -3.44 -9.01
CA ASP A 7 0.05 -3.42 -8.98
C ASP A 7 -0.51 -4.48 -8.01
N ARG A 8 0.08 -5.68 -8.03
CA ARG A 8 -0.30 -6.77 -7.12
C ARG A 8 -0.04 -6.40 -5.67
N ILE A 9 1.12 -5.81 -5.36
CA ILE A 9 1.47 -5.38 -4.00
C ILE A 9 0.54 -4.24 -3.55
N ALA A 10 0.34 -3.22 -4.38
CA ALA A 10 -0.55 -2.09 -4.08
C ALA A 10 -1.97 -2.57 -3.78
N ARG A 11 -2.51 -3.51 -4.57
CA ARG A 11 -3.81 -4.14 -4.32
C ARG A 11 -3.84 -4.90 -3.00
N GLN A 12 -2.79 -5.65 -2.66
CA GLN A 12 -2.70 -6.36 -1.38
C GLN A 12 -2.60 -5.41 -0.18
N ILE A 13 -1.95 -4.26 -0.34
CA ILE A 13 -1.91 -3.21 0.68
C ILE A 13 -3.31 -2.63 0.88
N ARG A 14 -4.00 -2.22 -0.20
CA ARG A 14 -5.38 -1.70 -0.13
C ARG A 14 -6.36 -2.65 0.56
N LEU A 15 -6.26 -3.96 0.30
CA LEU A 15 -7.14 -4.95 0.94
C LEU A 15 -6.87 -5.04 2.45
N ARG A 16 -5.60 -5.01 2.86
CA ARG A 16 -5.22 -5.03 4.28
C ARG A 16 -5.64 -3.76 4.99
N ASP A 17 -5.46 -2.63 4.34
CA ASP A 17 -5.83 -1.30 4.84
C ASP A 17 -7.35 -1.18 5.04
N LEU A 18 -8.13 -1.60 4.03
CA LEU A 18 -9.59 -1.68 4.14
C LEU A 18 -10.04 -2.58 5.30
N GLN A 19 -9.40 -3.74 5.47
CA GLN A 19 -9.72 -4.64 6.58
C GLN A 19 -9.40 -3.99 7.93
N ALA A 20 -8.25 -3.34 8.06
CA ALA A 20 -7.86 -2.66 9.29
C ALA A 20 -8.82 -1.52 9.67
N VAL A 21 -9.23 -0.70 8.70
CA VAL A 21 -10.22 0.36 8.92
C VAL A 21 -11.59 -0.21 9.27
N PHE A 22 -12.00 -1.29 8.61
CA PHE A 22 -13.26 -1.98 8.91
C PHE A 22 -13.27 -2.52 10.35
N ASP A 23 -12.20 -3.20 10.76
CA ASP A 23 -12.05 -3.77 12.09
C ASP A 23 -12.00 -2.69 13.18
N ALA A 24 -11.42 -1.51 12.86
CA ALA A 24 -11.38 -0.36 13.76
C ALA A 24 -12.74 0.35 13.88
N GLY A 25 -13.67 0.14 12.95
CA GLY A 25 -14.99 0.78 12.90
C GLY A 25 -14.97 2.27 12.49
N ALA A 26 -13.79 2.88 12.32
CA ALA A 26 -13.61 4.25 11.86
C ALA A 26 -12.18 4.46 11.30
N GLY A 27 -12.02 5.33 10.30
CA GLY A 27 -10.72 5.68 9.71
C GLY A 27 -10.82 6.60 8.48
N HIS A 28 -9.70 7.13 8.00
CA HIS A 28 -9.61 8.05 6.85
C HIS A 28 -9.14 7.33 5.57
N ILE A 29 -9.89 6.31 5.15
CA ILE A 29 -9.48 5.38 4.09
C ILE A 29 -9.22 6.04 2.73
N GLY A 30 -9.92 7.14 2.41
CA GLY A 30 -9.80 7.79 1.09
C GLY A 30 -8.40 8.31 0.78
N GLY A 31 -7.73 8.89 1.79
CA GLY A 31 -6.37 9.40 1.64
C GLY A 31 -5.37 8.26 1.41
N GLU A 32 -5.45 7.22 2.23
CA GLU A 32 -4.60 6.03 2.17
C GLU A 32 -4.71 5.35 0.79
N MET A 33 -5.93 5.10 0.31
CA MET A 33 -6.17 4.46 -0.99
C MET A 33 -5.59 5.24 -2.18
N SER A 34 -5.54 6.56 -2.09
CA SER A 34 -4.94 7.43 -3.12
C SER A 34 -3.41 7.42 -3.13
N ALA A 35 -2.78 7.19 -1.97
CA ALA A 35 -1.33 7.26 -1.80
C ALA A 35 -0.63 5.91 -2.01
N ILE A 36 -1.34 4.79 -1.89
CA ILE A 36 -0.76 3.44 -1.89
C ILE A 36 0.09 3.12 -3.13
N ASP A 37 -0.27 3.58 -4.33
CA ASP A 37 0.54 3.28 -5.53
C ASP A 37 1.91 3.97 -5.48
N ILE A 38 1.95 5.23 -5.02
CA ILE A 38 3.19 5.99 -4.85
C ILE A 38 4.05 5.35 -3.76
N LEU A 39 3.45 5.01 -2.62
CA LEU A 39 4.17 4.35 -1.53
C LEU A 39 4.72 2.98 -1.96
N THR A 40 3.95 2.22 -2.74
CA THR A 40 4.38 0.94 -3.29
C THR A 40 5.58 1.12 -4.23
N ALA A 41 5.54 2.09 -5.14
CA ALA A 41 6.68 2.39 -6.01
C ALA A 41 7.91 2.85 -5.22
N LEU A 42 7.71 3.71 -4.21
CA LEU A 42 8.81 4.21 -3.38
C LEU A 42 9.47 3.05 -2.63
N TYR A 43 8.74 2.27 -1.85
CA TYR A 43 9.33 1.24 -1.00
C TYR A 43 9.88 0.03 -1.76
N PHE A 44 9.24 -0.38 -2.86
CA PHE A 44 9.60 -1.63 -3.54
C PHE A 44 10.42 -1.42 -4.81
N ARG A 45 10.66 -0.18 -5.23
CA ARG A 45 11.43 0.10 -6.46
C ARG A 45 12.43 1.25 -6.35
N VAL A 46 12.12 2.34 -5.64
CA VAL A 46 12.95 3.57 -5.70
C VAL A 46 13.85 3.70 -4.49
N LEU A 47 13.29 3.59 -3.29
CA LEU A 47 14.01 3.78 -2.05
C LEU A 47 14.93 2.59 -1.78
N ARG A 48 16.09 2.90 -1.19
CA ARG A 48 17.07 1.91 -0.73
C ARG A 48 17.02 1.81 0.78
N VAL A 49 15.89 1.30 1.28
CA VAL A 49 15.63 1.09 2.71
C VAL A 49 15.84 -0.37 3.08
N TRP A 50 16.53 -0.61 4.18
CA TRP A 50 16.56 -1.90 4.88
C TRP A 50 15.74 -1.73 6.17
N PRO A 51 14.61 -2.44 6.32
CA PRO A 51 13.72 -2.29 7.46
C PRO A 51 14.13 -3.12 8.70
N ASP A 52 15.23 -3.87 8.60
CA ASP A 52 15.81 -4.66 9.71
C ASP A 52 16.66 -3.80 10.66
#